data_AF-A0A0W0H2C6-F1
#
_entry.id   AF-A0A0W0H2C6-F1
#
_cell.length_a   1.000
_cell.length_b   1.000
_cell.length_c   1.000
_cell.angle_alpha   90.00
_cell.angle_beta   90.00
_cell.angle_gamma   90.00
#
_symmetry.space_group_name_H-M   'P 1'
#
loop_
_entity.id
_entity.type
_entity.pdbx_description
1 polymer ?
#
loop_
_entity_poly.entity_id
_entity_poly.type
_entity_poly.pdbx_seq_one_letter_code
_entity_poly.pdbx_strand_id
1 'polypeptide(L)'
;MDVVYEWFEELPDQCPPAQASNREGFICFRLCEGVLPAERDFLSHRTLFPRKVFRATECQARAISVYREAKDLDSVLKLPAHKHKNKVKIILGQDDGAVMKTGKDSHYSWWRSKRFDLLCAAGGMQ
;
A
#
# COMPACT_ATOMS: atom_id res chain seq x y z
N MET A 1 -11.11 -21.40 -8.40
CA MET A 1 -9.65 -21.38 -8.53
C MET A 1 -9.16 -20.30 -7.60
N ASP A 2 -8.58 -20.69 -6.48
CA ASP A 2 -7.97 -19.74 -5.56
C ASP A 2 -6.80 -19.08 -6.28
N VAL A 3 -6.81 -17.75 -6.37
CA VAL A 3 -5.67 -17.02 -6.91
C VAL A 3 -4.54 -17.19 -5.89
N VAL A 4 -3.56 -18.03 -6.22
CA VAL A 4 -2.34 -18.18 -5.41
C VAL A 4 -1.50 -16.93 -5.68
N TYR A 5 -1.48 -16.00 -4.72
CA TYR A 5 -0.61 -14.84 -4.78
C TYR A 5 0.81 -15.20 -4.37
N GLU A 6 1.77 -14.89 -5.23
CA GLU A 6 3.14 -14.65 -4.76
C GLU A 6 3.23 -13.24 -4.18
N TRP A 7 3.30 -13.16 -2.85
CA TRP A 7 3.49 -11.90 -2.14
C TRP A 7 4.90 -11.36 -2.35
N PHE A 8 5.03 -10.03 -2.37
CA PHE A 8 6.32 -9.36 -2.55
C PHE A 8 7.31 -9.71 -1.43
N GLU A 9 6.81 -9.89 -0.22
CA GLU A 9 7.55 -10.35 0.94
C GLU A 9 6.82 -11.50 1.64
N GLU A 10 7.53 -12.25 2.47
CA GLU A 10 6.93 -13.30 3.29
C GLU A 10 5.91 -12.71 4.26
N LEU A 11 4.67 -13.20 4.20
CA LEU A 11 3.59 -12.78 5.09
C LEU A 11 3.37 -13.84 6.19
N PRO A 12 3.02 -13.44 7.42
CA PRO A 12 2.63 -14.37 8.48
C PRO A 12 1.41 -15.19 8.10
N ASP A 13 1.17 -16.28 8.84
CA ASP A 13 -0.07 -17.04 8.73
C ASP A 13 -1.31 -16.13 8.85
N GLN A 14 -2.31 -16.39 8.00
CA GLN A 14 -3.55 -15.60 7.91
C GLN A 14 -3.34 -14.13 7.51
N CYS A 15 -2.23 -13.83 6.83
CA CYS A 15 -1.95 -12.55 6.22
C CYS A 15 -1.81 -12.67 4.68
N PRO A 16 -2.53 -11.86 3.88
CA PRO A 16 -3.51 -10.86 4.30
C PRO A 16 -4.74 -11.50 4.96
N PRO A 17 -5.51 -10.74 5.77
CA PRO A 17 -6.74 -11.26 6.39
C PRO A 17 -7.74 -11.69 5.32
N ALA A 18 -8.58 -12.69 5.63
CA ALA A 18 -9.55 -13.24 4.66
C ALA A 18 -10.54 -12.21 4.10
N GLN A 19 -10.74 -11.08 4.78
CA GLN A 19 -11.58 -9.97 4.35
C GLN A 19 -10.88 -9.00 3.38
N ALA A 20 -9.56 -9.16 3.19
CA ALA A 20 -8.83 -8.42 2.18
C ALA A 20 -9.30 -8.88 0.80
N SER A 21 -9.44 -7.93 -0.12
CA SER A 21 -9.92 -8.20 -1.47
C SER A 21 -9.04 -7.50 -2.48
N ASN A 22 -8.92 -8.11 -3.64
CA ASN A 22 -8.37 -7.50 -4.84
C ASN A 22 -9.54 -7.01 -5.70
N ARG A 23 -9.34 -5.90 -6.42
CA ARG A 23 -10.35 -5.40 -7.36
C ARG A 23 -9.65 -4.70 -8.50
N GLU A 24 -10.04 -5.05 -9.72
CA GLU A 24 -9.60 -4.36 -10.92
C GLU A 24 -9.96 -2.86 -10.85
N GLY A 25 -9.01 -2.00 -11.23
CA GLY A 25 -9.21 -0.55 -11.23
C GLY A 25 -9.39 0.07 -9.83
N PHE A 26 -8.80 -0.51 -8.78
CA PHE A 26 -8.85 0.09 -7.44
C PHE A 26 -7.98 1.36 -7.38
N ILE A 27 -8.63 2.52 -7.52
CA ILE A 27 -7.97 3.82 -7.39
C ILE A 27 -7.68 4.15 -5.92
N CYS A 28 -6.43 4.50 -5.62
CA CYS A 28 -6.05 5.02 -4.32
C CYS A 28 -4.86 5.99 -4.41
N PHE A 29 -4.45 6.53 -3.28
CA PHE A 29 -3.42 7.55 -3.14
C PHE A 29 -2.43 7.15 -2.04
N ARG A 30 -1.15 7.46 -2.24
CA ARG A 30 -0.08 7.22 -1.27
C ARG A 30 0.88 8.40 -1.21
N LEU A 31 1.52 8.58 -0.06
CA LEU A 31 2.63 9.53 0.07
C LEU A 31 3.93 8.91 -0.42
N CYS A 32 4.54 9.52 -1.42
CA CYS A 32 5.84 9.13 -1.97
C CYS A 32 6.89 10.20 -1.70
N GLU A 33 8.16 9.79 -1.62
CA GLU A 33 9.28 10.71 -1.37
C GLU A 33 9.48 11.71 -2.52
N GLY A 34 9.32 11.25 -3.76
CA GLY A 34 9.43 12.07 -4.97
C GLY A 34 8.07 12.43 -5.57
N VAL A 35 8.08 13.37 -6.53
CA VAL A 35 6.93 13.65 -7.40
C VAL A 35 6.66 12.45 -8.30
N LEU A 36 7.73 11.84 -8.82
CA LEU A 36 7.66 10.53 -9.45
C LEU A 36 7.87 9.47 -8.36
N PRO A 37 6.95 8.50 -8.23
CA PRO A 37 7.12 7.43 -7.26
C PRO A 37 8.26 6.50 -7.68
N ALA A 38 8.92 5.87 -6.72
CA ALA A 38 9.95 4.87 -6.93
C ALA A 38 9.60 3.57 -6.20
N GLU A 39 10.24 2.44 -6.58
CA GLU A 39 9.98 1.13 -5.93
C GLU A 39 10.08 1.18 -4.40
N ARG A 40 11.02 1.98 -3.87
CA ARG A 40 11.20 2.15 -2.42
C ARG A 40 9.96 2.71 -1.71
N ASP A 41 9.14 3.49 -2.42
CA ASP A 41 7.90 4.04 -1.88
C ASP A 41 6.86 2.94 -1.63
N PHE A 42 7.02 1.75 -2.23
CA PHE A 42 6.11 0.61 -2.10
C PHE A 42 6.73 -0.55 -1.32
N LEU A 43 7.64 -0.23 -0.41
CA LEU A 43 8.11 -1.15 0.61
C LEU A 43 7.25 -1.02 1.86
N SER A 44 6.99 -2.14 2.53
CA SER A 44 6.28 -2.14 3.81
C SER A 44 7.12 -1.50 4.91
N HIS A 45 6.46 -1.09 6.00
CA HIS A 45 7.19 -0.60 7.16
C HIS A 45 8.10 -1.68 7.76
N ARG A 46 7.68 -2.95 7.76
CA ARG A 46 8.50 -4.07 8.23
C ARG A 46 9.77 -4.20 7.39
N THR A 47 9.68 -4.11 6.06
CA THR A 47 10.85 -4.14 5.18
C THR A 47 11.79 -2.94 5.42
N LEU A 48 11.24 -1.73 5.56
CA LEU A 48 12.04 -0.52 5.79
C LEU A 48 12.68 -0.46 7.18
N PHE A 49 12.05 -1.05 8.20
CA PHE A 49 12.51 -1.01 9.59
C PHE A 49 12.43 -2.42 10.23
N PRO A 50 13.31 -3.35 9.81
CA PRO A 50 13.19 -4.78 10.15
C PRO A 50 13.25 -5.07 11.65
N ARG A 51 13.94 -4.23 12.43
CA ARG A 51 14.11 -4.39 13.88
C ARG A 51 13.15 -3.54 14.72
N LYS A 52 12.31 -2.72 14.09
CA LYS A 52 11.39 -1.83 14.82
C LYS A 52 10.24 -2.64 15.40
N VAL A 53 9.87 -2.32 16.64
CA VAL A 53 8.63 -2.79 17.27
C VAL A 53 7.52 -1.81 16.90
N PHE A 54 6.51 -2.30 16.17
CA PHE A 54 5.36 -1.49 15.77
C PHE A 54 4.22 -1.62 16.78
N ARG A 55 3.43 -0.56 16.93
CA ARG A 55 2.15 -0.58 17.65
C ARG A 55 1.03 -1.05 16.73
N ALA A 56 1.25 -2.15 16.03
CA ALA A 56 0.35 -2.76 15.05
C ALA A 56 0.70 -4.26 14.93
N THR A 57 -0.17 -5.06 14.31
CA THR A 57 0.15 -6.47 14.05
C THR A 57 1.26 -6.59 13.00
N GLU A 58 1.97 -7.72 12.97
CA GLU A 58 2.96 -7.97 11.90
C GLU A 58 2.34 -7.90 10.51
N CYS A 59 1.12 -8.43 10.35
CA CYS A 59 0.42 -8.36 9.08
C CYS A 59 0.19 -6.91 8.62
N GLN A 60 -0.19 -6.00 9.54
CA GLN A 60 -0.33 -4.58 9.23
C GLN A 60 1.02 -3.90 9.01
N ALA A 61 2.08 -4.29 9.71
CA ALA A 61 3.42 -3.75 9.49
C ALA A 61 3.99 -4.12 8.11
N ARG A 62 3.55 -5.26 7.55
CA ARG A 62 3.86 -5.71 6.19
C ARG A 62 2.94 -5.13 5.12
N ALA A 63 1.91 -4.39 5.51
CA ALA A 63 1.06 -3.68 4.57
C ALA A 63 1.63 -2.30 4.19
N ILE A 64 1.23 -1.85 3.01
CA ILE A 64 1.50 -0.55 2.43
C ILE A 64 0.26 0.32 2.68
N SER A 65 0.41 1.40 3.46
CA SER A 65 -0.67 2.38 3.66
C SER A 65 -1.04 3.10 2.35
N VAL A 66 -2.33 3.04 2.00
CA VAL A 66 -2.93 3.77 0.88
C VAL A 66 -4.26 4.38 1.31
N TYR A 67 -4.74 5.39 0.59
CA TYR A 67 -5.96 6.13 0.90
C TYR A 67 -6.89 6.18 -0.30
N ARG A 68 -8.21 6.03 -0.11
CA ARG A 68 -9.16 6.20 -1.23
C ARG A 68 -9.34 7.65 -1.62
N GLU A 69 -9.16 8.58 -0.68
CA GLU A 69 -9.40 10.00 -0.88
C GLU A 69 -8.10 10.78 -0.68
N ALA A 70 -7.69 11.57 -1.68
CA ALA A 70 -6.47 12.37 -1.59
C ALA A 70 -6.52 13.41 -0.45
N LYS A 71 -7.70 13.90 -0.09
CA LYS A 71 -7.89 14.88 1.00
C LYS A 71 -7.51 14.31 2.37
N ASP A 72 -7.67 13.00 2.58
CA ASP A 72 -7.37 12.38 3.87
C ASP A 72 -5.86 12.30 4.14
N LEU A 73 -5.04 12.49 3.10
CA LEU A 73 -3.59 12.67 3.21
C LEU A 73 -3.19 14.08 3.66
N ASP A 74 -4.08 15.08 3.65
CA ASP A 74 -3.73 16.45 4.06
C ASP A 74 -3.33 16.54 5.54
N SER A 75 -4.01 15.78 6.40
CA SER A 75 -3.66 15.72 7.83
C SER A 75 -2.32 14.99 8.04
N VAL A 76 -2.06 13.95 7.26
CA VAL A 76 -0.82 13.16 7.31
C VAL A 76 0.38 14.00 6.87
N LEU A 77 0.23 14.80 5.81
CA LEU A 77 1.26 15.73 5.32
C LEU A 77 1.65 16.80 6.35
N LYS A 78 0.79 17.13 7.32
CA LYS A 78 1.15 18.07 8.38
C LYS A 78 2.16 17.49 9.37
N LEU A 79 2.34 16.17 9.40
CA LEU A 79 3.29 15.51 10.29
C LEU A 79 4.73 15.77 9.82
N PRO A 80 5.69 16.07 10.73
CA PRO A 80 7.08 16.37 10.36
C PRO A 80 7.76 15.30 9.49
N ALA A 81 7.41 14.03 9.70
CA ALA A 81 7.95 12.89 8.95
C ALA A 81 7.43 12.80 7.51
N HIS A 82 6.36 13.53 7.16
CA HIS A 82 5.66 13.40 5.89
C HIS A 82 5.53 14.72 5.12
N LYS A 83 5.80 15.87 5.74
CA LYS A 83 5.63 17.20 5.12
C LYS A 83 6.39 17.47 3.83
N HIS A 84 7.40 16.67 3.52
CA HIS A 84 8.20 16.77 2.29
C HIS A 84 7.74 15.80 1.20
N LYS A 85 6.75 14.95 1.47
CA LYS A 85 6.26 13.92 0.56
C LYS A 85 5.19 14.46 -0.37
N ASN A 86 4.97 13.75 -1.47
CA ASN A 86 3.98 14.07 -2.49
C ASN A 86 2.85 13.05 -2.46
N LYS A 87 1.61 13.50 -2.74
CA LYS A 87 0.48 12.58 -2.95
C LYS A 87 0.55 12.04 -4.37
N VAL A 88 0.64 10.72 -4.49
CA VAL A 88 0.66 10.04 -5.77
C VAL A 88 -0.60 9.19 -5.89
N LYS A 89 -1.32 9.35 -7.00
CA LYS A 89 -2.44 8.47 -7.39
C LYS A 89 -1.87 7.19 -7.97
N ILE A 90 -2.41 6.06 -7.55
CA ILE A 90 -2.13 4.74 -8.10
C ILE A 90 -3.43 4.03 -8.44
N ILE A 91 -3.42 3.22 -9.49
CA ILE A 91 -4.54 2.38 -9.90
C ILE A 91 -4.06 0.93 -9.77
N LEU A 92 -4.65 0.19 -8.85
CA LEU A 92 -4.31 -1.21 -8.63
C LEU A 92 -5.22 -2.12 -9.46
N GLY A 93 -4.62 -3.05 -10.20
CA GLY A 93 -5.30 -4.14 -10.88
C GLY A 93 -5.58 -5.32 -9.95
N GLN A 94 -6.28 -6.32 -10.48
CA GLN A 94 -6.64 -7.54 -9.76
C GLN A 94 -5.41 -8.33 -9.29
N ASP A 95 -4.28 -8.19 -9.98
CA ASP A 95 -3.04 -8.94 -9.74
C ASP A 95 -2.05 -8.21 -8.84
N ASP A 96 -2.28 -6.93 -8.50
CA ASP A 96 -1.35 -6.09 -7.74
C ASP A 96 -1.36 -6.39 -6.23
N GLY A 97 -2.23 -7.29 -5.80
CA GLY A 97 -2.35 -7.77 -4.44
C GLY A 97 -3.72 -7.46 -3.83
N ALA A 98 -3.79 -7.44 -2.50
CA ALA A 98 -5.05 -7.37 -1.77
C ALA A 98 -5.10 -6.13 -0.88
N VAL A 99 -6.28 -5.49 -0.80
CA VAL A 99 -6.54 -4.31 0.02
C VAL A 99 -7.60 -4.59 1.08
N MET A 100 -7.47 -3.97 2.24
CA MET A 100 -8.46 -4.01 3.31
C MET A 100 -8.53 -2.68 4.04
N LYS A 101 -9.74 -2.22 4.37
CA LYS A 101 -9.93 -1.02 5.20
C LYS A 101 -9.52 -1.34 6.64
N THR A 102 -8.43 -0.73 7.11
CA THR A 102 -7.89 -0.98 8.46
C THR A 102 -7.74 0.28 9.30
N GLY A 103 -7.82 1.46 8.70
CA GLY A 103 -7.67 2.72 9.40
C GLY A 103 -8.94 3.55 9.42
N LYS A 104 -8.82 4.74 10.02
CA LYS A 104 -9.84 5.77 9.97
C LYS A 104 -9.98 6.34 8.56
N ASP A 105 -11.09 7.02 8.32
CA ASP A 105 -11.37 7.73 7.07
C ASP A 105 -11.27 6.80 5.85
N SER A 106 -10.48 7.18 4.86
CA SER A 106 -10.21 6.37 3.67
C SER A 106 -8.93 5.54 3.73
N HIS A 107 -8.33 5.29 4.89
CA HIS A 107 -7.09 4.49 5.00
C HIS A 107 -7.32 2.98 4.80
N TYR A 108 -6.52 2.39 3.91
CA TYR A 108 -6.46 0.96 3.62
C TYR A 108 -5.04 0.44 3.83
N SER A 109 -4.96 -0.81 4.26
CA SER A 109 -3.76 -1.64 4.14
C SER A 109 -3.77 -2.32 2.79
N TRP A 110 -2.66 -2.26 2.07
CA TRP A 110 -2.45 -2.99 0.82
C TRP A 110 -1.27 -3.94 0.96
N TRP A 111 -1.50 -5.23 0.73
CA TRP A 111 -0.45 -6.24 0.63
C TRP A 111 -0.13 -6.44 -0.85
N ARG A 112 1.03 -5.93 -1.25
CA ARG A 112 1.52 -5.95 -2.62
C ARG A 112 1.94 -7.37 -3.03
N SER A 113 1.54 -7.77 -4.23
CA SER A 113 2.06 -8.98 -4.87
C SER A 113 3.39 -8.69 -5.59
N LYS A 114 4.11 -9.75 -5.99
CA LYS A 114 5.26 -9.62 -6.89
C LYS A 114 4.91 -9.09 -8.28
N ARG A 115 3.63 -9.14 -8.66
CA ARG A 115 3.14 -8.74 -9.99
C ARG A 115 2.84 -7.25 -10.11
N PHE A 116 2.86 -6.51 -8.99
CA PHE A 116 2.70 -5.06 -9.03
C PHE A 116 3.80 -4.41 -9.87
N ASP A 117 3.36 -3.67 -10.89
CA ASP A 117 4.18 -2.85 -11.76
C ASP A 117 3.90 -1.37 -11.52
N LEU A 118 4.91 -0.64 -11.07
CA LEU A 118 4.81 0.77 -10.77
C LEU A 118 4.47 1.64 -11.99
N LEU A 119 5.02 1.31 -13.16
CA LEU A 119 4.80 2.10 -14.38
C LEU A 119 3.34 1.96 -14.83
N CYS A 120 2.77 0.76 -14.75
CA CYS A 120 1.36 0.53 -15.02
C CYS A 120 0.47 1.27 -14.02
N ALA A 121 0.78 1.17 -12.73
CA ALA A 121 -0.06 1.71 -11.66
C ALA A 121 -0.04 3.25 -11.56
N ALA A 122 1.11 3.88 -11.79
CA ALA A 122 1.28 5.34 -11.70
C ALA A 122 1.14 6.06 -13.05
N GLY A 123 1.38 5.36 -14.16
CA GLY A 123 1.34 5.92 -15.51
C GLY A 123 -0.03 5.95 -16.17
N GLY A 124 -1.02 5.22 -15.63
CA GLY A 124 -2.38 5.19 -16.19
C GLY A 124 -2.38 4.92 -17.69
N MET A 125 -1.82 3.79 -18.11
CA MET A 125 -1.95 3.32 -19.49
C MET A 125 -2.64 1.95 -19.51
N GLN A 126 -3.85 1.94 -20.04
CA GLN A 126 -4.31 0.88 -20.93
C GLN A 126 -4.59 1.55 -22.27
#